data_AF-A0A2D4R0A7-F1
#
_entry.id   AF-A0A2D4R0A7-F1
#
_cell.length_a   1.000
_cell.length_b   1.000
_cell.length_c   1.000
_cell.angle_alpha   90.00
_cell.angle_beta   90.00
_cell.angle_gamma   90.00
#
_symmetry.space_group_name_H-M   'P 1'
#
loop_
_entity.id
_entity.type
_entity.pdbx_description
1 polymer ?
#
loop_
_entity_poly.entity_id
_entity_poly.type
_entity_poly.pdbx_seq_one_letter_code
_entity_poly.pdbx_strand_id
1 'polypeptide(L)'
;MIPENYIALFEAYTSGEINEEDRLEFEAQLSYDSDFKDHFEKYQSLEADIKKHFHRESLKNKLKEADISIDQGKANIPSQSHRIRNISLGLAAGISLLFGIYYNTQNPQNRTQT
;
A
#
# COMPACT_ATOMS: atom_id res chain seq x y z
N MET A 1 -13.66 13.39 3.62
CA MET A 1 -12.96 12.21 4.16
C MET A 1 -13.98 11.09 4.27
N ILE A 2 -13.69 9.86 3.83
CA ILE A 2 -14.64 8.75 3.92
C ILE A 2 -14.61 8.19 5.35
N PRO A 3 -15.75 8.01 6.04
CA PRO A 3 -15.81 7.36 7.34
C PRO A 3 -15.27 5.93 7.30
N GLU A 4 -14.51 5.53 8.32
CA GLU A 4 -13.83 4.23 8.37
C GLU A 4 -14.81 3.04 8.38
N ASN A 5 -15.97 3.20 9.02
CA ASN A 5 -17.05 2.22 9.02
C ASN A 5 -17.68 2.00 7.63
N TYR A 6 -17.61 2.99 6.74
CA TYR A 6 -18.11 2.84 5.37
C TYR A 6 -17.12 2.09 4.48
N ILE A 7 -15.82 2.14 4.78
CA ILE A 7 -14.79 1.48 3.97
C ILE A 7 -15.00 -0.03 3.96
N ALA A 8 -15.15 -0.66 5.13
CA ALA A 8 -15.36 -2.11 5.24
C ALA A 8 -16.64 -2.56 4.53
N LEU A 9 -17.70 -1.74 4.59
CA LEU A 9 -18.97 -2.00 3.93
C LEU A 9 -18.83 -1.90 2.40
N PHE A 10 -18.13 -0.87 1.90
CA PHE A 10 -17.85 -0.71 0.47
C PHE A 10 -16.99 -1.85 -0.09
N GLU A 11 -16.00 -2.29 0.68
CA GLU A 11 -15.16 -3.44 0.34
C GLU A 11 -15.98 -4.72 0.23
N ALA A 12 -16.79 -5.04 1.25
CA ALA A 12 -17.65 -6.23 1.25
C ALA A 12 -18.67 -6.20 0.10
N TYR A 13 -19.25 -5.03 -0.21
CA TYR A 13 -20.17 -4.87 -1.33
C TYR A 13 -19.48 -5.06 -2.68
N THR A 14 -18.28 -4.49 -2.88
CA THR A 14 -17.54 -4.60 -4.14
C THR A 14 -16.89 -5.96 -4.35
N SER A 15 -16.51 -6.67 -3.28
CA SER A 15 -16.01 -8.05 -3.36
C SER A 15 -17.12 -9.09 -3.54
N GLY A 16 -18.38 -8.72 -3.29
CA GLY A 16 -19.52 -9.63 -3.30
C GLY A 16 -19.61 -10.54 -2.07
N GLU A 17 -18.89 -10.21 -1.00
CA GLU A 17 -18.88 -10.94 0.28
C GLU A 17 -19.94 -10.43 1.26
N ILE A 18 -20.73 -9.43 0.86
CA ILE A 18 -21.89 -8.92 1.62
C ILE A 18 -23.07 -9.92 1.57
N ASN A 19 -23.79 -10.06 2.69
CA ASN A 19 -25.01 -10.88 2.72
C ASN A 19 -26.17 -10.17 1.99
N GLU A 20 -27.27 -10.88 1.69
CA GLU A 20 -28.38 -10.28 0.94
C GLU A 20 -29.13 -9.16 1.69
N GLU A 21 -29.24 -9.26 3.01
CA GLU A 21 -29.96 -8.27 3.84
C GLU A 21 -29.20 -6.94 3.86
N ASP A 22 -27.91 -7.00 4.15
CA ASP A 22 -26.98 -5.86 4.15
C ASP A 22 -26.83 -5.29 2.74
N ARG A 23 -26.89 -6.12 1.69
CA ARG A 23 -26.86 -5.62 0.28
C ARG A 23 -28.08 -4.75 -0.01
N LEU A 24 -29.26 -5.19 0.40
CA LEU A 24 -30.50 -4.43 0.18
C LEU A 24 -30.50 -3.13 0.99
N GLU A 25 -30.01 -3.18 2.24
CA GLU A 25 -29.87 -1.99 3.07
C GLU A 25 -28.85 -1.00 2.47
N PHE A 26 -27.74 -1.51 1.95
CA PHE A 26 -26.73 -0.73 1.24
C PHE A 26 -27.30 -0.03 -0.01
N GLU A 27 -28.01 -0.78 -0.85
CA GLU A 27 -28.64 -0.24 -2.07
C GLU A 27 -29.74 0.76 -1.73
N ALA A 28 -30.51 0.51 -0.67
CA ALA A 28 -31.45 1.49 -0.15
C ALA A 28 -30.71 2.76 0.27
N GLN A 29 -29.63 2.65 1.06
CA GLN A 29 -28.83 3.78 1.53
C GLN A 29 -28.22 4.59 0.39
N LEU A 30 -27.73 3.94 -0.66
CA LEU A 30 -27.30 4.62 -1.89
C LEU A 30 -28.41 5.42 -2.58
N SER A 31 -29.68 5.02 -2.43
CA SER A 31 -30.82 5.67 -3.07
C SER A 31 -31.36 6.88 -2.30
N TYR A 32 -31.29 6.87 -0.97
CA TYR A 32 -31.87 7.92 -0.13
C TYR A 32 -30.83 8.86 0.51
N ASP A 33 -29.59 8.41 0.70
CA ASP A 33 -28.52 9.19 1.32
C ASP A 33 -27.51 9.65 0.26
N SER A 34 -27.59 10.94 -0.08
CA SER A 34 -26.70 11.55 -1.07
C SER A 34 -25.25 11.57 -0.62
N ASP A 35 -24.99 11.76 0.68
CA ASP A 35 -23.62 11.83 1.21
C ASP A 35 -22.96 10.46 1.18
N PHE A 36 -23.72 9.42 1.53
CA PHE A 36 -23.28 8.03 1.43
C PHE A 36 -22.91 7.65 -0.01
N LYS A 37 -23.76 8.03 -0.97
CA LYS A 37 -23.48 7.84 -2.40
C LYS A 37 -22.21 8.55 -2.84
N ASP A 38 -22.04 9.80 -2.43
CA ASP A 38 -20.85 10.60 -2.73
C ASP A 38 -19.56 9.96 -2.19
N HIS A 39 -19.65 9.33 -1.01
CA HIS A 39 -18.55 8.56 -0.43
C HIS A 39 -18.25 7.28 -1.21
N PHE A 40 -19.28 6.57 -1.66
CA PHE A 40 -19.12 5.36 -2.45
C PHE A 40 -18.52 5.64 -3.84
N GLU A 41 -18.94 6.73 -4.49
CA GLU A 41 -18.35 7.16 -5.77
C GLU A 41 -16.87 7.53 -5.63
N LYS A 42 -16.50 8.24 -4.55
CA LYS A 42 -15.09 8.53 -4.23
C LYS A 42 -14.29 7.24 -3.99
N TYR A 43 -14.87 6.27 -3.31
CA TYR A 43 -14.26 4.96 -3.09
C TYR A 43 -14.01 4.24 -4.42
N GLN A 44 -15.02 4.13 -5.30
CA GLN A 44 -14.86 3.49 -6.62
C GLN A 44 -13.82 4.19 -7.50
N SER A 45 -13.81 5.53 -7.52
CA SER A 45 -12.81 6.29 -8.28
C SER A 45 -11.39 5.98 -7.78
N LEU A 46 -11.19 5.94 -6.47
CA LEU A 46 -9.89 5.59 -5.89
C LEU A 46 -9.48 4.17 -6.24
N GLU A 47 -10.41 3.22 -6.15
CA GLU A 47 -10.15 1.82 -6.50
C GLU A 47 -9.78 1.67 -7.98
N ALA A 48 -10.48 2.36 -8.87
CA ALA A 48 -10.20 2.38 -10.30
C ALA A 48 -8.83 3.01 -10.61
N ASP A 49 -8.48 4.11 -9.96
CA ASP A 49 -7.18 4.77 -10.12
C ASP A 49 -6.03 3.87 -9.65
N ILE A 50 -6.19 3.22 -8.49
CA ILE A 50 -5.22 2.23 -8.00
C ILE A 50 -5.09 1.08 -9.00
N LYS A 51 -6.21 0.48 -9.45
CA LYS A 51 -6.19 -0.60 -10.45
C LYS A 51 -5.48 -0.15 -11.73
N LYS A 52 -5.73 1.07 -12.21
CA LYS A 52 -5.09 1.62 -13.42
C LYS A 52 -3.58 1.82 -13.25
N HIS A 53 -3.14 2.36 -12.12
CA HIS A 53 -1.73 2.63 -11.87
C HIS A 53 -0.92 1.36 -11.54
N PHE A 54 -1.53 0.39 -10.88
CA PHE A 54 -0.90 -0.87 -10.47
C PHE A 54 -1.15 -2.03 -11.45
N HIS A 55 -1.92 -1.83 -12.51
CA HIS A 55 -1.97 -2.80 -13.62
C HIS A 55 -0.56 -3.01 -14.15
N ARG A 56 -0.17 -4.29 -14.21
CA ARG A 56 1.18 -4.86 -14.47
C ARG A 56 2.04 -4.14 -15.50
N GLU A 57 1.43 -3.48 -16.49
CA GLU A 57 2.12 -2.75 -17.54
C GLU A 57 3.02 -1.64 -17.00
N SER A 58 2.60 -0.85 -16.00
CA SER A 58 3.43 0.27 -15.51
C SER A 58 4.71 -0.22 -14.83
N LEU A 59 4.61 -1.28 -14.03
CA LEU A 59 5.74 -1.83 -13.28
C LEU A 59 6.63 -2.68 -14.18
N LYS A 60 6.05 -3.51 -15.05
CA LYS A 60 6.79 -4.32 -16.02
C LYS A 60 7.52 -3.45 -17.05
N ASN A 61 6.90 -2.36 -17.51
CA ASN A 61 7.53 -1.44 -18.44
C ASN A 61 8.63 -0.62 -17.77
N LYS A 62 8.44 -0.17 -16.52
CA LYS A 62 9.52 0.47 -15.73
C LYS A 62 10.69 -0.48 -15.44
N LEU A 63 10.42 -1.74 -15.14
CA LEU A 63 11.47 -2.76 -14.96
C LEU A 63 12.20 -3.03 -16.28
N LYS A 64 11.47 -3.11 -17.39
CA LYS A 64 12.06 -3.30 -18.73
C LYS A 64 12.91 -2.10 -19.17
N GLU A 65 12.45 -0.87 -18.92
CA GLU A 65 13.25 0.34 -19.15
C GLU A 65 14.51 0.36 -18.29
N ALA A 66 14.40 -0.02 -17.01
CA ALA A 66 15.56 -0.13 -16.13
C ALA A 66 16.57 -1.15 -16.65
N ASP A 67 16.11 -2.33 -17.09
CA ASP A 67 16.96 -3.39 -17.65
C ASP A 67 17.67 -2.93 -18.93
N ILE A 68 16.94 -2.27 -19.84
CA ILE A 68 17.51 -1.66 -21.06
C ILE A 68 18.55 -0.60 -20.71
N SER A 69 18.29 0.26 -19.72
CA SER A 69 19.22 1.31 -19.31
C SER A 69 20.50 0.75 -18.67
N ILE A 70 20.41 -0.38 -17.97
CA ILE A 70 21.55 -1.07 -17.37
C ILE A 70 22.41 -1.75 -18.44
N ASP A 71 21.78 -2.38 -19.44
CA ASP A 71 22.51 -3.03 -20.53
C ASP A 71 23.11 -2.02 -21.53
N GLN A 72 22.44 -0.90 -21.79
CA GLN A 72 23.02 0.20 -22.57
C GLN A 72 24.10 0.96 -21.79
N GLY A 73 23.99 1.05 -20.46
CA GLY A 73 24.99 1.64 -19.57
C GLY A 73 26.30 0.84 -19.43
N LYS A 74 26.30 -0.44 -19.82
CA LYS A 74 27.52 -1.28 -19.86
C LYS A 74 28.40 -1.03 -21.08
N ALA A 75 27.93 -0.27 -22.07
CA ALA A 75 28.72 -0.02 -23.28
C ALA A 75 29.78 1.08 -23.10
N ASN A 76 29.66 2.00 -22.13
CA ASN A 76 30.65 3.08 -21.93
C ASN A 76 30.54 3.73 -20.53
N ILE A 77 31.13 3.16 -19.47
CA ILE A 77 31.46 3.97 -18.26
C ILE A 77 32.80 3.52 -17.66
N PRO A 78 33.83 4.39 -17.61
CA PRO A 78 35.04 4.13 -16.83
C PRO A 78 34.74 4.20 -15.32
N SER A 79 35.31 3.25 -14.59
CA SER A 79 35.22 3.05 -13.13
C SER A 79 35.17 4.34 -12.29
N GLN A 80 34.05 4.55 -11.58
CA GLN A 80 33.94 5.54 -10.50
C GLN A 80 33.42 4.87 -9.21
N SER A 81 34.27 4.02 -8.64
CA SER A 81 33.99 3.07 -7.54
C SER A 81 33.84 3.66 -6.13
N HIS A 82 33.86 4.99 -5.93
CA HIS A 82 34.07 5.54 -4.56
C HIS A 82 32.88 6.22 -3.86
N ARG A 83 31.72 6.41 -4.50
CA ARG A 83 30.62 7.17 -3.87
C ARG A 83 29.50 6.37 -3.20
N ILE A 84 29.43 5.05 -3.41
CA ILE A 84 28.26 4.23 -3.03
C ILE A 84 28.37 3.63 -1.61
N ARG A 85 29.53 3.70 -0.96
CA ARG A 85 29.75 3.03 0.34
C ARG A 85 28.99 3.66 1.52
N ASN A 86 28.45 4.87 1.39
CA ASN A 86 27.86 5.61 2.52
C ASN A 86 26.33 5.53 2.60
N ILE A 87 25.65 4.95 1.60
CA ILE A 87 24.17 4.89 1.57
C ILE A 87 23.63 3.59 2.19
N SER A 88 24.44 2.52 2.25
CA SER A 88 24.01 1.22 2.79
C SER A 88 23.85 1.16 4.31
N LEU A 89 24.36 2.15 5.07
CA LEU A 89 24.25 2.15 6.54
C LEU A 89 22.85 2.56 7.05
N GLY A 90 22.07 3.33 6.28
CA GLY A 90 20.79 3.88 6.73
C GLY A 90 19.63 2.88 6.74
N LEU A 91 19.61 1.94 5.80
CA LEU A 91 18.53 0.96 5.67
C LEU A 91 18.58 -0.14 6.74
N ALA A 92 19.77 -0.50 7.24
CA ALA A 92 19.92 -1.52 8.28
C ALA A 92 19.36 -1.05 9.64
N ALA A 93 19.54 0.23 10.00
CA ALA A 93 19.06 0.77 11.28
C ALA A 93 17.52 0.79 11.40
N GLY A 94 16.81 1.05 10.29
CA GLY A 94 15.35 1.08 10.29
C GLY A 94 14.72 -0.30 10.56
N ILE A 95 15.31 -1.36 10.00
CA ILE A 95 14.82 -2.74 10.18
C ILE A 95 15.08 -3.21 11.61
N SER A 96 16.25 -2.91 12.20
CA SER A 96 16.57 -3.28 13.59
C SER A 96 15.66 -2.63 14.63
N LEU A 97 15.17 -1.40 14.41
CA LEU A 97 14.23 -0.71 15.30
C LEU A 97 12.85 -1.39 15.31
N LEU A 98 12.35 -1.82 14.15
CA LEU A 98 11.07 -2.51 14.04
C LEU A 98 11.09 -3.89 14.73
N PHE A 99 12.17 -4.65 14.57
CA PHE A 99 12.34 -5.92 15.28
C PHE A 99 12.51 -5.73 16.79
N GLY A 100 13.25 -4.70 17.23
CA GLY A 100 13.42 -4.40 18.65
C GLY A 100 12.12 -4.04 19.37
N ILE A 101 11.27 -3.21 18.74
CA ILE A 101 9.97 -2.82 19.30
C ILE A 101 8.99 -4.01 19.30
N TYR A 102 9.00 -4.81 18.24
CA TYR A 102 8.16 -6.01 18.14
C TYR A 102 8.50 -7.05 19.22
N TYR A 103 9.78 -7.33 19.44
CA TYR A 103 10.22 -8.30 20.46
C TYR A 103 10.00 -7.79 21.89
N ASN A 104 10.18 -6.48 22.13
CA ASN A 104 9.93 -5.85 23.43
C ASN A 104 8.42 -5.83 23.78
N THR A 105 7.55 -5.66 22.79
CA THR A 105 6.09 -5.70 22.98
C THR A 105 5.60 -7.11 23.32
N GLN A 106 6.27 -8.15 22.83
CA GLN A 106 5.95 -9.55 23.10
C GLN A 106 6.45 -10.05 24.47
N ASN A 107 7.43 -9.37 25.11
CA ASN A 107 8.01 -9.78 26.39
C ASN A 107 7.97 -8.66 27.46
N PRO A 108 6.81 -8.41 28.11
CA PRO A 108 6.68 -7.39 29.15
C PRO A 108 7.33 -7.74 30.52
N GLN A 109 8.01 -8.88 30.66
CA GLN A 109 8.49 -9.39 31.96
C GLN A 109 9.79 -8.75 32.51
N ASN A 110 10.43 -7.83 31.78
CA ASN A 110 11.70 -7.23 32.23
C ASN A 110 11.58 -5.78 32.74
N ARG A 111 10.38 -5.34 33.13
CA ARG A 111 10.16 -4.05 33.81
C ARG A 111 9.98 -4.19 35.32
N THR A 112 10.87 -4.96 35.95
CA THR A 112 11.17 -4.81 37.38
C THR A 112 12.47 -5.54 37.64
N GLN A 113 13.57 -4.80 37.77
CA GLN A 113 14.32 -4.76 39.02
C GLN A 113 15.50 -3.78 38.89
N THR A 114 15.48 -2.83 39.85
CA THR A 114 16.53 -1.96 40.38
C THR A 114 17.21 -0.97 39.45
#